data_AF-A0A1H8AVD5-F1
#
_entry.id   AF-A0A1H8AVD5-F1
#
_cell.length_a   1.000
_cell.length_b   1.000
_cell.length_c   1.000
_cell.angle_alpha   90.00
_cell.angle_beta   90.00
_cell.angle_gamma   90.00
#
_symmetry.space_group_name_H-M   'P 1'
#
loop_
_entity.id
_entity.type
_entity.pdbx_description
1 polymer ?
#
loop_
_entity_poly.entity_id
_entity_poly.type
_entity_poly.pdbx_seq_one_letter_code
_entity_poly.pdbx_strand_id
1 'polypeptide(L)'
;MKGTSEESFQNHALVGAGVVGVGLALAAALPVVPETRWAALWGAGMAGMTGVVSLVLKRWAVRRSLQAALKAVGLVFGLRAVAVGAGLYAMVSRGLPAAAFVVGFFGVYVVLQWVEVSYVLAASKKASGGGE
;
A
#
# COMPACT_ATOMS: atom_id res chain seq x y z
N MET A 1 6.51 -19.05 -22.15
CA MET A 1 5.99 -17.68 -22.42
C MET A 1 5.25 -17.22 -21.18
N LYS A 2 5.82 -16.29 -20.40
CA LYS A 2 5.15 -15.72 -19.21
C LYS A 2 3.94 -14.94 -19.70
N GLY A 3 2.74 -15.28 -19.24
CA GLY A 3 1.52 -14.61 -19.68
C GLY A 3 1.59 -13.11 -19.39
N THR A 4 1.19 -12.27 -20.34
CA THR A 4 1.22 -10.80 -20.25
C THR A 4 0.55 -10.22 -19.00
N SER A 5 -0.30 -10.98 -18.29
CA SER A 5 -0.89 -10.62 -16.99
C SER A 5 0.09 -10.71 -15.82
N GLU A 6 1.04 -11.64 -15.87
CA GLU A 6 2.03 -11.84 -14.81
C GLU A 6 3.15 -10.79 -14.87
N GLU A 7 3.52 -10.37 -16.07
CA GLU A 7 4.48 -9.29 -16.32
C GLU A 7 3.93 -7.93 -15.85
N SER A 8 2.65 -7.63 -16.13
CA SER A 8 1.99 -6.42 -15.62
C SER A 8 1.95 -6.39 -14.09
N PHE A 9 1.64 -7.51 -13.45
CA PHE A 9 1.67 -7.61 -11.98
C PHE A 9 3.09 -7.39 -11.42
N GLN A 10 4.11 -8.01 -12.03
CA GLN A 10 5.50 -7.85 -11.57
C GLN A 10 5.96 -6.40 -11.65
N ASN A 11 5.62 -5.67 -12.73
CA ASN A 11 5.98 -4.27 -12.87
C ASN A 11 5.32 -3.39 -11.79
N HIS A 12 4.03 -3.60 -11.49
CA HIS A 12 3.35 -2.84 -10.44
C HIS A 12 3.84 -3.20 -9.03
N ALA A 13 4.16 -4.47 -8.79
CA ALA A 13 4.76 -4.92 -7.53
C ALA A 13 6.16 -4.32 -7.33
N LEU A 14 6.97 -4.25 -8.38
CA LEU A 14 8.29 -3.62 -8.36
C LEU A 14 8.20 -2.12 -8.06
N VAL A 15 7.29 -1.42 -8.73
CA VAL A 15 7.03 0.01 -8.47
C VAL A 15 6.54 0.21 -7.04
N GLY A 16 5.60 -0.63 -6.56
CA GLY A 16 5.12 -0.57 -5.18
C GLY A 16 6.24 -0.80 -4.16
N ALA A 17 7.12 -1.78 -4.40
CA ALA A 17 8.29 -2.01 -3.56
C ALA A 17 9.25 -0.82 -3.57
N GLY A 18 9.48 -0.21 -4.73
CA GLY A 18 10.27 1.01 -4.87
C GLY A 18 9.70 2.18 -4.08
N VAL A 19 8.38 2.39 -4.14
CA VAL A 19 7.68 3.45 -3.37
C VAL A 19 7.86 3.26 -1.87
N VAL A 20 7.73 2.02 -1.37
CA VAL A 20 7.96 1.72 0.05
C VAL A 20 9.42 1.97 0.42
N GLY A 21 10.37 1.51 -0.40
CA GLY A 21 11.80 1.71 -0.17
C GLY A 21 12.17 3.20 -0.10
N VAL A 22 11.68 4.01 -1.05
CA VAL A 22 11.88 5.46 -1.06
C VAL A 22 11.23 6.12 0.15
N GLY A 23 10.00 5.73 0.50
CA GLY A 23 9.30 6.25 1.67
C GLY A 23 10.05 5.99 2.99
N LEU A 24 10.57 4.77 3.17
CA LEU A 24 11.39 4.41 4.32
C LEU A 24 12.73 5.17 4.35
N ALA A 25 13.41 5.29 3.20
CA ALA A 25 14.65 6.05 3.09
C ALA A 25 14.45 7.53 3.43
N LEU A 26 13.38 8.16 2.92
CA LEU A 26 13.04 9.54 3.25
C LEU A 26 12.71 9.69 4.74
N ALA A 27 11.92 8.78 5.32
CA ALA A 27 11.61 8.80 6.74
C ALA A 27 12.86 8.64 7.63
N ALA A 28 13.83 7.82 7.22
CA ALA A 28 15.10 7.64 7.91
C ALA A 28 16.03 8.86 7.79
N ALA A 29 16.00 9.55 6.63
CA ALA A 29 16.84 10.69 6.32
C ALA A 29 16.32 12.04 6.89
N LEU A 30 15.11 12.07 7.47
CA LEU A 30 14.55 13.29 8.05
C LEU A 30 15.47 13.85 9.15
N PRO A 31 15.92 15.13 9.06
CA PRO A 31 16.77 15.75 10.06
C PRO A 31 15.96 16.24 11.27
N VAL A 32 15.24 15.33 11.91
CA VAL A 32 14.36 15.59 13.06
C VAL A 32 14.83 14.80 14.28
N VAL A 33 14.24 15.05 15.44
CA VAL A 33 14.51 14.25 16.66
C VAL A 33 14.22 12.76 16.42
N PRO A 34 15.00 11.84 17.02
CA PRO A 34 14.91 10.40 16.74
C PRO A 34 13.50 9.81 16.91
N GLU A 35 12.74 10.27 17.90
CA GLU A 35 11.38 9.82 18.18
C GLU A 35 10.43 10.13 17.01
N THR A 36 10.60 11.29 16.39
CA THR A 36 9.84 11.72 15.19
C THR A 36 10.20 10.87 13.98
N ARG A 37 11.48 10.53 13.79
CA ARG A 37 11.90 9.62 12.71
C ARG A 37 11.30 8.23 12.91
N TRP A 38 11.32 7.73 14.14
CA TRP A 38 10.81 6.40 14.45
C TRP A 38 9.31 6.31 14.21
N ALA A 39 8.54 7.32 14.62
CA ALA A 39 7.12 7.39 14.34
C ALA A 39 6.83 7.41 12.83
N ALA A 40 7.55 8.21 12.06
CA ALA A 40 7.42 8.27 10.60
C ALA A 40 7.78 6.93 9.91
N LEU A 41 8.86 6.26 10.37
CA LEU A 41 9.27 4.94 9.88
C LEU A 41 8.21 3.87 10.14
N TRP A 42 7.61 3.85 11.33
CA TRP A 42 6.51 2.94 11.64
C TRP A 42 5.28 3.19 10.75
N GLY A 43 4.96 4.47 10.51
CA GLY A 43 3.90 4.86 9.58
C GLY A 43 4.16 4.32 8.17
N ALA A 44 5.33 4.65 7.62
CA ALA A 44 5.76 4.23 6.28
C ALA A 44 5.82 2.70 6.15
N GLY A 45 6.35 2.01 7.17
CA GLY A 45 6.44 0.56 7.22
C GLY A 45 5.06 -0.12 7.22
N MET A 46 4.11 0.38 8.01
CA MET A 46 2.75 -0.16 8.02
C MET A 46 1.99 0.09 6.72
N ALA A 47 2.18 1.26 6.10
CA ALA A 47 1.65 1.53 4.77
C ALA A 47 2.21 0.53 3.73
N GLY A 48 3.52 0.26 3.79
CA GLY A 48 4.16 -0.75 2.95
C GLY A 48 3.62 -2.17 3.17
N MET A 49 3.49 -2.60 4.43
CA MET A 49 2.94 -3.93 4.76
C MET A 49 1.51 -4.10 4.25
N THR A 50 0.64 -3.11 4.48
CA THR A 50 -0.74 -3.16 3.99
C THR A 50 -0.82 -3.09 2.47
N GLY A 51 0.12 -2.42 1.80
CA GLY A 51 0.28 -2.44 0.34
C GLY A 51 0.66 -3.83 -0.19
N VAL A 52 1.58 -4.54 0.46
CA VAL A 52 1.95 -5.92 0.10
C VAL A 52 0.74 -6.85 0.25
N VAL A 53 0.02 -6.76 1.37
CA VAL A 53 -1.19 -7.56 1.62
C VAL A 53 -2.26 -7.25 0.56
N SER A 54 -2.43 -5.98 0.19
CA SER A 54 -3.34 -5.55 -0.87
C SER A 54 -2.99 -6.19 -2.22
N LEU A 55 -1.71 -6.17 -2.61
CA LEU A 55 -1.25 -6.79 -3.86
C LEU A 55 -1.51 -8.29 -3.89
N VAL A 56 -1.23 -9.00 -2.79
CA VAL A 56 -1.46 -10.45 -2.68
C VAL A 56 -2.96 -10.78 -2.76
N LEU A 57 -3.79 -10.06 -2.01
CA LEU A 57 -5.25 -10.24 -2.02
C LEU A 57 -5.84 -9.95 -3.39
N LYS A 58 -5.40 -8.87 -4.06
CA LYS A 58 -5.87 -8.52 -5.41
C LYS A 58 -5.43 -9.56 -6.44
N ARG A 59 -4.18 -10.04 -6.40
CA ARG A 59 -3.72 -11.15 -7.27
C ARG A 59 -4.58 -12.40 -7.11
N TRP A 60 -4.94 -12.74 -5.88
CA TRP A 60 -5.79 -13.89 -5.59
C TRP A 60 -7.24 -13.66 -6.06
N ALA A 61 -7.80 -12.49 -5.78
CA ALA A 61 -9.18 -12.16 -6.07
C ALA A 61 -9.47 -12.04 -7.58
N VAL A 62 -8.56 -11.39 -8.33
CA VAL A 62 -8.66 -11.25 -9.79
C VAL A 62 -8.66 -12.61 -10.49
N ARG A 63 -7.96 -13.61 -9.94
CA ARG A 63 -7.97 -14.99 -10.49
C ARG A 63 -9.28 -15.74 -10.25
N ARG A 64 -10.16 -15.24 -9.37
CA ARG A 64 -11.37 -15.97 -8.94
C ARG A 64 -12.65 -15.35 -9.48
N SER A 65 -12.91 -14.07 -9.22
CA SER A 65 -14.09 -13.35 -9.74
C SER A 65 -14.03 -11.84 -9.47
N LEU A 66 -14.75 -11.04 -10.26
CA LEU A 66 -14.93 -9.60 -10.04
C LEU A 66 -15.53 -9.27 -8.65
N GLN A 67 -16.45 -10.11 -8.16
CA GLN A 67 -17.07 -9.91 -6.84
C GLN A 67 -16.05 -10.15 -5.71
N ALA A 68 -15.11 -11.07 -5.88
CA ALA A 68 -14.00 -11.26 -4.93
C ALA A 68 -13.05 -10.04 -4.93
N ALA A 69 -12.83 -9.41 -6.09
CA ALA A 69 -12.00 -8.21 -6.19
C ALA A 69 -12.61 -7.02 -5.43
N LEU A 70 -13.93 -6.81 -5.53
CA LEU A 70 -14.64 -5.78 -4.75
C LEU A 70 -14.55 -6.04 -3.23
N LYS A 71 -14.73 -7.30 -2.80
CA LYS A 71 -14.55 -7.68 -1.39
C LYS A 71 -13.11 -7.46 -0.91
N ALA A 72 -12.11 -7.76 -1.74
CA ALA A 72 -10.71 -7.54 -1.42
C ALA A 72 -10.40 -6.05 -1.21
N VAL A 73 -10.98 -5.15 -2.02
CA VAL A 73 -10.83 -3.69 -1.81
C VAL A 73 -11.40 -3.26 -0.46
N GLY A 74 -12.63 -3.68 -0.12
CA GLY A 74 -13.24 -3.37 1.17
C GLY A 74 -12.44 -3.93 2.37
N LEU A 75 -11.94 -5.16 2.24
CA LEU A 75 -11.10 -5.79 3.26
C LEU A 75 -9.79 -5.04 3.48
N VAL A 76 -9.10 -4.65 2.41
CA VAL A 76 -7.86 -3.86 2.48
C VAL A 76 -8.12 -2.49 3.10
N PHE A 77 -9.23 -1.84 2.78
CA PHE A 77 -9.62 -0.59 3.41
C PHE A 77 -9.81 -0.75 4.92
N GLY A 78 -10.55 -1.78 5.34
CA GLY A 78 -10.74 -2.09 6.76
C GLY A 78 -9.42 -2.41 7.47
N LEU A 79 -8.56 -3.22 6.85
CA LEU A 79 -7.22 -3.52 7.36
C LEU A 79 -6.38 -2.26 7.56
N ARG A 80 -6.42 -1.32 6.62
CA ARG A 80 -5.70 -0.04 6.70
C ARG A 80 -6.25 0.83 7.82
N ALA A 81 -7.57 0.91 7.97
CA ALA A 81 -8.19 1.66 9.06
C ALA A 81 -7.76 1.10 10.43
N VAL A 82 -7.76 -0.22 10.58
CA VAL A 82 -7.28 -0.90 11.81
C VAL A 82 -5.80 -0.65 12.04
N ALA A 83 -4.96 -0.76 10.99
CA ALA A 83 -3.52 -0.50 11.09
C ALA A 83 -3.22 0.94 11.52
N VAL A 84 -3.91 1.93 10.95
CA VAL A 84 -3.78 3.33 11.34
C VAL A 84 -4.25 3.54 12.79
N GLY A 85 -5.42 3.01 13.15
CA GLY A 85 -5.96 3.14 14.51
C GLY A 85 -5.05 2.51 15.56
N ALA A 86 -4.57 1.29 15.32
CA ALA A 86 -3.64 0.59 16.20
C ALA A 86 -2.29 1.31 16.28
N GLY A 87 -1.79 1.82 15.15
CA GLY A 87 -0.56 2.60 15.09
C GLY A 87 -0.65 3.90 15.88
N LEU A 88 -1.74 4.65 15.70
CA LEU A 88 -2.01 5.87 16.47
C LEU A 88 -2.10 5.59 17.96
N TYR A 89 -2.84 4.55 18.35
CA TYR A 89 -2.93 4.13 19.75
C TYR A 89 -1.55 3.79 20.33
N ALA A 90 -0.71 3.06 19.57
CA ALA A 90 0.64 2.73 19.97
C ALA A 90 1.57 3.96 20.08
N MET A 91 1.40 4.97 19.21
CA MET A 91 2.17 6.22 19.32
C MET A 91 1.77 7.00 20.56
N VAL A 92 0.46 7.21 20.76
CA VAL A 92 -0.07 7.99 21.88
C VAL A 92 0.27 7.33 23.22
N SER A 93 0.09 6.01 23.33
CA SER A 93 0.41 5.26 24.57
C SER A 93 1.89 5.27 24.93
N ARG A 94 2.79 5.54 23.98
CA ARG A 94 4.24 5.61 24.19
C ARG A 94 4.80 7.04 24.21
N GLY A 95 3.93 8.06 24.17
CA GLY A 95 4.35 9.47 24.12
C GLY A 95 5.08 9.86 22.84
N LEU A 96 4.93 9.09 21.76
CA LEU A 96 5.56 9.34 20.48
C LEU A 96 4.70 10.30 19.62
N PRO A 97 5.33 11.05 18.70
CA PRO A 97 4.62 12.02 17.86
C PRO A 97 3.69 11.36 16.85
N ALA A 98 2.40 11.28 17.21
CA ALA A 98 1.34 10.70 16.36
C ALA A 98 1.25 11.36 14.97
N ALA A 99 1.48 12.67 14.88
CA ALA A 99 1.45 13.38 13.61
C ALA A 99 2.52 12.86 12.63
N ALA A 100 3.73 12.58 13.12
CA ALA A 100 4.81 12.04 12.31
C ALA A 100 4.49 10.64 11.79
N PHE A 101 3.84 9.81 12.61
CA PHE A 101 3.32 8.52 12.17
C PHE A 101 2.28 8.65 11.05
N VAL A 102 1.32 9.57 11.18
CA VAL A 102 0.30 9.82 10.15
C VAL A 102 0.94 10.28 8.85
N VAL A 103 1.88 11.21 8.92
CA VAL A 103 2.61 11.70 7.74
C VAL A 103 3.39 10.56 7.07
N GLY A 104 4.11 9.75 7.84
CA GLY A 104 4.82 8.57 7.31
C GLY A 104 3.89 7.56 6.65
N PHE A 105 2.75 7.27 7.28
CA PHE A 105 1.77 6.33 6.73
C PHE A 105 1.13 6.87 5.45
N PHE A 106 0.52 8.06 5.49
CA PHE A 106 -0.23 8.60 4.37
C PHE A 106 0.67 9.05 3.21
N GLY A 107 1.89 9.50 3.49
CA GLY A 107 2.87 9.83 2.44
C GLY A 107 3.19 8.64 1.54
N VAL A 108 3.36 7.45 2.13
CA VAL A 108 3.58 6.20 1.36
C VAL A 108 2.27 5.65 0.80
N TYR A 109 1.23 5.63 1.62
CA TYR A 109 -0.07 5.07 1.26
C TYR A 109 -0.69 5.74 0.03
N VAL A 110 -0.66 7.07 -0.08
CA VAL A 110 -1.25 7.78 -1.23
C VAL A 110 -0.58 7.38 -2.53
N VAL A 111 0.74 7.24 -2.54
CA VAL A 111 1.50 6.83 -3.72
C VAL A 111 1.22 5.35 -4.05
N LEU A 112 1.19 4.47 -3.05
CA LEU A 112 0.81 3.06 -3.26
C LEU A 112 -0.62 2.91 -3.77
N GLN A 113 -1.55 3.71 -3.24
CA GLN A 113 -2.94 3.71 -3.68
C GLN A 113 -3.06 4.14 -5.14
N TRP A 114 -2.25 5.10 -5.59
CA TRP A 114 -2.18 5.48 -7.00
C TRP A 114 -1.74 4.30 -7.88
N VAL A 115 -0.65 3.62 -7.51
CA VAL A 115 -0.15 2.43 -8.24
C VAL A 115 -1.22 1.34 -8.31
N GLU A 116 -1.93 1.10 -7.20
CA GLU A 116 -3.00 0.12 -7.13
C GLU A 116 -4.19 0.47 -8.03
N VAL A 117 -4.59 1.74 -8.11
CA VAL A 117 -5.68 2.21 -8.98
C VAL A 117 -5.26 2.07 -10.44
N SER A 118 -4.02 2.43 -10.79
CA SER A 118 -3.49 2.26 -12.15
C SER A 118 -3.52 0.79 -12.60
N TYR A 119 -3.16 -0.15 -11.72
CA TYR A 119 -3.25 -1.58 -12.00
C TYR A 119 -4.69 -2.04 -12.28
N VAL A 120 -5.65 -1.64 -11.45
CA VAL A 120 -7.06 -2.01 -11.61
C VAL A 120 -7.64 -1.43 -12.90
N LEU A 121 -7.31 -0.16 -13.23
CA LEU A 121 -7.76 0.47 -14.48
C LEU A 121 -7.17 -0.22 -15.71
N ALA A 122 -5.88 -0.57 -15.68
CA ALA A 122 -5.24 -1.34 -16.75
C ALA A 122 -5.88 -2.72 -16.94
N ALA A 123 -6.19 -3.41 -15.83
CA ALA A 123 -6.90 -4.68 -15.86
C ALA A 123 -8.34 -4.55 -16.38
N SER A 124 -9.06 -3.50 -15.98
CA SER A 124 -10.44 -3.23 -16.43
C SER A 124 -10.49 -2.91 -17.93
N LYS A 125 -9.58 -2.07 -18.44
CA LYS A 125 -9.52 -1.70 -19.86
C LYS A 125 -9.26 -2.92 -20.75
N LYS A 126 -8.45 -3.87 -20.28
CA LYS A 126 -8.18 -5.14 -20.97
C LYS A 126 -9.40 -6.08 -20.95
N ALA A 127 -10.15 -6.12 -19.86
CA ALA A 127 -11.37 -6.93 -19.77
C ALA A 127 -12.50 -6.39 -20.67
N SER A 128 -12.59 -5.07 -20.86
CA SER A 128 -13.59 -4.43 -21.73
C SER A 128 -13.19 -4.36 -23.22
N GLY A 129 -11.90 -4.46 -23.54
CA GLY A 129 -11.38 -4.35 -24.91
C GLY A 129 -11.11 -5.69 -25.62
N GLY A 130 -11.34 -6.83 -24.96
CA GLY A 130 -11.11 -8.17 -25.54
C GLY A 130 -12.29 -8.72 -26.36
N GLY A 131 -13.06 -7.85 -27.01
CA GLY A 131 -14.21 -8.19 -27.85
C GLY A 131 -13.93 -7.97 -29.34
N GLU A 132 -12.73 -8.32 -29.80
CA GLU A 132 -12.35 -8.41 -31.21
C GLU A 132 -11.59 -9.73 -31.45
#